data_AF-A0A6B1H808-F1
#
_entry.id   AF-A0A6B1H808-F1
#
_cell.length_a   1.000
_cell.length_b   1.000
_cell.length_c   1.000
_cell.angle_alpha   90.00
_cell.angle_beta   90.00
_cell.angle_gamma   90.00
#
_symmetry.space_group_name_H-M   'P 1'
#
loop_
_entity.id
_entity.type
_entity.pdbx_description
1 polymer ?
#
loop_
_entity_poly.entity_id
_entity_poly.type
_entity_poly.pdbx_seq_one_letter_code
_entity_poly.pdbx_strand_id
1 'polypeptide(L)'
;MLRKLFSRKPRLDSEDPAIRVAALADLGDGEQATFARVFRDDAHREVRLKALERLNRPDIVFEGLDDDDVGAEALVRLLEVIDDDTPDTIRDHPAVQRAALAAAETADAALAIVPRITEPLTFAAALAENPRATVRLAVVEATWEPAALAELEKTARRRDKSVHRVARERLAALRAASHRRNEEDTQTETILATALALEDDDPHYEARRDAIERDWADHLVAMEETDGELARFNVVTRDLNAIRGRFPARRQSVQVRQLEVDFGALLTRTEALLADVVGSLDPGNEERISVDETKRAVDELAERWNAGADVKPPGEE
;
A
#
# COMPACT_ATOMS: atom_id res chain seq x y z
N MET A 1 10.71 67.73 12.35
CA MET A 1 11.01 66.76 13.42
C MET A 1 10.31 67.04 14.78
N LEU A 2 9.29 67.93 14.86
CA LEU A 2 8.59 68.23 16.13
C LEU A 2 7.31 67.41 16.40
N ARG A 3 6.80 66.65 15.41
CA ARG A 3 5.58 65.82 15.60
C ARG A 3 5.75 64.63 16.54
N LYS A 4 6.99 64.16 16.78
CA LYS A 4 7.26 63.02 17.67
C LYS A 4 7.39 63.38 19.16
N LEU A 5 7.51 64.66 19.50
CA LEU A 5 7.62 65.12 20.90
C LEU A 5 6.25 65.40 21.55
N PHE A 6 5.18 65.47 20.75
CA PHE A 6 3.81 65.65 21.22
C PHE A 6 2.87 64.54 20.73
N SER A 7 3.40 63.35 20.38
CA SER A 7 2.53 62.19 20.17
C SER A 7 1.90 61.86 21.53
N ARG A 8 0.68 62.35 21.73
CA ARG A 8 -0.14 62.01 22.89
C ARG A 8 -0.11 60.49 22.99
N LYS A 9 0.27 59.98 24.16
CA LYS A 9 0.24 58.54 24.40
C LYS A 9 -1.14 58.02 23.96
N PRO A 10 -1.19 56.95 23.16
CA PRO A 10 -2.44 56.38 22.71
C PRO A 10 -3.33 56.11 23.93
N ARG A 11 -4.60 56.54 23.89
CA ARG A 11 -5.53 56.47 25.03
C ARG A 11 -6.15 55.08 25.16
N LEU A 12 -5.32 54.05 25.30
CA LEU A 12 -5.73 52.65 25.40
C LEU A 12 -6.40 52.30 26.75
N ASP A 13 -6.24 53.14 27.77
CA ASP A 13 -6.88 52.92 29.09
C ASP A 13 -8.12 53.82 29.27
N SER A 14 -8.66 54.40 28.18
CA SER A 14 -9.88 55.20 28.23
C SER A 14 -11.08 54.32 28.60
N GLU A 15 -11.98 54.80 29.47
CA GLU A 15 -13.23 54.09 29.80
C GLU A 15 -14.10 53.90 28.55
N ASP A 16 -14.14 54.90 27.66
CA ASP A 16 -14.87 54.85 26.39
C ASP A 16 -14.18 53.93 25.37
N PRO A 17 -14.82 52.81 24.94
CA PRO A 17 -14.26 51.88 23.96
C PRO A 17 -14.01 52.53 22.59
N ALA A 18 -14.81 53.52 22.17
CA ALA A 18 -14.62 54.19 20.89
C ALA A 18 -13.29 54.95 20.83
N ILE A 19 -12.88 55.55 21.96
CA ILE A 19 -11.58 56.20 22.10
C ILE A 19 -10.45 55.17 22.05
N ARG A 20 -10.64 53.98 22.63
CA ARG A 20 -9.64 52.89 22.55
C ARG A 20 -9.48 52.36 21.14
N VAL A 21 -10.58 52.15 20.40
CA VAL A 21 -10.55 51.78 18.98
C VAL A 21 -9.79 52.80 18.15
N ALA A 22 -10.07 54.10 18.34
CA ALA A 22 -9.35 55.16 17.65
C ALA A 22 -7.85 55.16 18.01
N ALA A 23 -7.52 54.95 19.28
CA ALA A 23 -6.13 54.87 19.73
C ALA A 23 -5.37 53.68 19.11
N LEU A 24 -6.03 52.54 18.90
CA LEU A 24 -5.45 51.38 18.19
C LEU A 24 -5.15 51.70 16.72
N ALA A 25 -6.01 52.49 16.06
CA ALA A 25 -5.80 52.88 14.66
C ALA A 25 -4.54 53.73 14.47
N ASP A 26 -4.19 54.54 15.48
CA ASP A 26 -3.01 55.41 15.48
C ASP A 26 -1.69 54.66 15.78
N LEU A 27 -1.76 53.39 16.23
CA LEU A 27 -0.57 52.56 16.46
C LEU A 27 0.06 52.09 15.14
N GLY A 28 1.39 52.01 15.13
CA GLY A 28 2.14 51.43 14.02
C GLY A 28 2.16 49.90 14.07
N ASP A 29 2.44 49.25 12.94
CA ASP A 29 2.41 47.77 12.84
C ASP A 29 3.47 47.07 13.69
N GLY A 30 4.52 47.78 14.13
CA GLY A 30 5.52 47.26 15.07
C GLY A 30 5.02 47.06 16.50
N GLU A 31 3.83 47.57 16.84
CA GLU A 31 3.23 47.50 18.18
C GLU A 31 2.50 46.17 18.45
N GLN A 32 3.00 45.05 17.91
CA GLN A 32 2.36 43.73 17.99
C GLN A 32 2.10 43.26 19.42
N ALA A 33 3.00 43.57 20.36
CA ALA A 33 2.78 43.25 21.78
C ALA A 33 1.59 44.01 22.38
N THR A 34 1.38 45.25 21.95
CA THR A 34 0.25 46.08 22.37
C THR A 34 -1.06 45.53 21.80
N PHE A 35 -1.09 45.19 20.51
CA PHE A 35 -2.25 44.54 19.89
C PHE A 35 -2.58 43.22 20.57
N ALA A 36 -1.58 42.38 20.86
CA ALA A 36 -1.78 41.09 21.52
C ALA A 36 -2.39 41.23 22.93
N ARG A 37 -1.91 42.20 23.72
CA ARG A 37 -2.46 42.49 25.05
C ARG A 37 -3.92 42.94 24.96
N VAL A 38 -4.21 43.89 24.07
CA VAL A 38 -5.58 44.44 23.91
C VAL A 38 -6.54 43.37 23.38
N PHE A 39 -6.10 42.52 22.47
CA PHE A 39 -6.88 41.40 21.97
C PHE A 39 -7.29 40.42 23.07
N ARG A 40 -6.39 40.10 24.01
CA ARG A 40 -6.68 39.17 25.11
C ARG A 40 -7.51 39.79 26.22
N ASP A 41 -7.16 41.02 26.61
CA ASP A 41 -7.56 41.54 27.92
C ASP A 41 -8.68 42.59 27.86
N ASP A 42 -8.99 43.17 26.69
CA ASP A 42 -10.02 44.22 26.61
C ASP A 42 -11.43 43.63 26.77
N ALA A 43 -12.22 44.21 27.67
CA ALA A 43 -13.57 43.75 27.95
C ALA A 43 -14.56 43.96 26.77
N HIS A 44 -14.23 44.84 25.82
CA HIS A 44 -15.13 45.18 24.73
C HIS A 44 -14.72 44.49 23.42
N ARG A 45 -15.63 43.67 22.89
CA ARG A 45 -15.50 42.95 21.63
C ARG A 45 -14.96 43.81 20.48
N GLU A 46 -15.51 45.00 20.26
CA GLU A 46 -15.09 45.87 19.15
C GLU A 46 -13.62 46.31 19.26
N VAL A 47 -13.12 46.52 20.48
CA VAL A 47 -11.72 46.89 20.72
C VAL A 47 -10.83 45.67 20.46
N ARG A 48 -11.25 44.47 20.89
CA ARG A 48 -10.55 43.21 20.62
C ARG A 48 -10.45 42.93 19.11
N LEU A 49 -11.56 43.07 18.39
CA LEU A 49 -11.58 42.92 16.92
C LEU A 49 -10.66 43.93 16.24
N LYS A 50 -10.64 45.18 16.68
CA LYS A 50 -9.74 46.19 16.11
C LYS A 50 -8.27 45.84 16.32
N ALA A 51 -7.92 45.26 17.47
CA ALA A 51 -6.58 44.76 17.72
C ALA A 51 -6.26 43.53 16.84
N LEU A 52 -7.20 42.61 16.70
CA LEU A 52 -7.10 41.41 15.87
C LEU A 52 -6.80 41.73 14.40
N GLU A 53 -7.49 42.71 13.80
CA GLU A 53 -7.25 43.19 12.43
C GLU A 53 -5.78 43.57 12.16
N ARG A 54 -5.04 43.98 13.20
CA ARG A 54 -3.65 44.45 13.09
C ARG A 54 -2.62 43.43 13.59
N LEU A 55 -3.07 42.28 14.12
CA LEU A 55 -2.17 41.21 14.57
C LEU A 55 -1.58 40.47 13.36
N ASN A 56 -0.26 40.33 13.34
CA ASN A 56 0.53 39.55 12.36
C ASN A 56 1.26 38.38 13.04
N ARG A 57 0.66 37.84 14.11
CA ARG A 57 1.23 36.76 14.92
C ARG A 57 0.28 35.57 14.93
N PRO A 58 0.49 34.57 14.06
CA PRO A 58 -0.43 33.44 13.91
C PRO A 58 -0.69 32.71 15.23
N ASP A 59 0.33 32.59 16.08
CA ASP A 59 0.23 32.00 17.42
C ASP A 59 -0.77 32.73 18.32
N ILE A 60 -0.77 34.06 18.30
CA ILE A 60 -1.70 34.87 19.11
C ILE A 60 -3.10 34.90 18.52
N VAL A 61 -3.20 34.97 17.19
CA VAL A 61 -4.50 34.92 16.51
C VAL A 61 -5.17 33.57 16.77
N PHE A 62 -4.41 32.48 16.78
CA PHE A 62 -4.88 31.14 17.05
C PHE A 62 -5.50 30.98 18.45
N GLU A 63 -4.97 31.67 19.47
CA GLU A 63 -5.57 31.69 20.83
C GLU A 63 -7.03 32.17 20.83
N GLY A 64 -7.42 32.97 19.82
CA GLY A 64 -8.76 33.52 19.68
C GLY A 64 -9.79 32.55 19.10
N LEU A 65 -9.40 31.39 18.58
CA LEU A 65 -10.34 30.49 17.89
C LEU A 65 -11.44 29.96 18.81
N ASP A 66 -11.13 29.73 20.09
CA ASP A 66 -12.08 29.22 21.09
C ASP A 66 -12.87 30.33 21.79
N ASP A 67 -12.68 31.59 21.40
CA ASP A 67 -13.43 32.73 21.95
C ASP A 67 -14.75 32.92 21.20
N ASP A 68 -15.87 32.71 21.89
CA ASP A 68 -17.23 32.81 21.32
C ASP A 68 -17.52 34.18 20.67
N ASP A 69 -16.89 35.26 21.11
CA ASP A 69 -17.15 36.60 20.58
C ASP A 69 -16.37 36.88 19.29
N VAL A 70 -15.15 36.34 19.14
CA VAL A 70 -14.20 36.74 18.08
C VAL A 70 -13.63 35.58 17.27
N GLY A 71 -13.99 34.33 17.58
CA GLY A 71 -13.39 33.14 16.97
C GLY A 71 -13.57 33.05 15.46
N ALA A 72 -14.72 33.51 14.93
CA ALA A 72 -14.96 33.54 13.49
C ALA A 72 -14.02 34.54 12.79
N GLU A 73 -13.89 35.75 13.31
CA GLU A 73 -12.96 36.75 12.79
C GLU A 73 -11.49 36.34 13.00
N ALA A 74 -11.18 35.66 14.11
CA ALA A 74 -9.85 35.13 14.39
C ALA A 74 -9.46 34.08 13.34
N LEU A 75 -10.39 33.19 12.97
CA LEU A 75 -10.16 32.19 11.92
C LEU A 75 -9.90 32.84 10.55
N VAL A 76 -10.70 33.85 10.17
CA VAL A 76 -10.49 34.58 8.92
C VAL A 76 -9.12 35.25 8.94
N ARG A 77 -8.79 35.96 10.03
CA ARG A 77 -7.51 36.64 10.16
C ARG A 77 -6.35 35.65 10.14
N LEU A 78 -6.51 34.49 10.77
CA LEU A 78 -5.49 33.45 10.82
C LEU A 78 -5.13 32.97 9.42
N LEU A 79 -6.12 32.75 8.55
CA LEU A 79 -5.87 32.36 7.15
C LEU A 79 -5.09 33.40 6.34
N GLU A 80 -5.17 34.68 6.71
CA GLU A 80 -4.42 35.75 6.04
C GLU A 80 -2.96 35.83 6.51
N VAL A 81 -2.66 35.35 7.72
CA VAL A 81 -1.33 35.47 8.33
C VAL A 81 -0.56 34.15 8.40
N ILE A 82 -1.20 33.01 8.15
CA ILE A 82 -0.51 31.72 8.04
C ILE A 82 0.43 31.73 6.84
N ASP A 83 1.62 31.19 7.06
CA ASP A 83 2.67 30.98 6.07
C ASP A 83 3.36 29.61 6.25
N ASP A 84 4.42 29.39 5.47
CA ASP A 84 5.22 28.17 5.50
C ASP A 84 6.02 28.00 6.81
N ASP A 85 6.27 29.08 7.55
CA ASP A 85 6.98 29.07 8.83
C ASP A 85 6.04 28.86 10.03
N THR A 86 4.73 28.94 9.81
CA THR A 86 3.73 28.76 10.86
C THR A 86 3.75 27.31 11.39
N PRO A 87 3.71 27.10 12.72
CA PRO A 87 3.73 25.75 13.32
C PRO A 87 2.62 24.84 12.80
N ASP A 88 2.96 23.56 12.61
CA ASP A 88 2.01 22.52 12.18
C ASP A 88 0.83 22.37 13.14
N THR A 89 1.02 22.59 14.44
CA THR A 89 -0.08 22.57 15.42
C THR A 89 -1.21 23.54 15.11
N ILE A 90 -0.90 24.65 14.44
CA ILE A 90 -1.89 25.64 13.99
C ILE A 90 -2.45 25.23 12.63
N ARG A 91 -1.57 24.88 11.68
CA ARG A 91 -1.98 24.52 10.31
C ARG A 91 -2.80 23.24 10.23
N ASP A 92 -2.56 22.31 11.15
CA ASP A 92 -3.25 21.03 11.23
C ASP A 92 -4.49 21.06 12.11
N HIS A 93 -4.82 22.24 12.67
CA HIS A 93 -6.04 22.39 13.42
C HIS A 93 -7.27 22.20 12.50
N PRO A 94 -8.25 21.35 12.87
CA PRO A 94 -9.36 20.99 11.97
C PRO A 94 -10.16 22.18 11.43
N ALA A 95 -10.41 23.19 12.27
CA ALA A 95 -11.13 24.40 11.84
C ALA A 95 -10.34 25.21 10.81
N VAL A 96 -9.01 25.24 10.95
CA VAL A 96 -8.09 25.95 10.05
C VAL A 96 -8.04 25.25 8.70
N GLN A 97 -7.84 23.93 8.68
CA GLN A 97 -7.81 23.16 7.45
C GLN A 97 -9.12 23.25 6.67
N ARG A 98 -10.26 23.15 7.36
CA ARG A 98 -11.59 23.33 6.75
C ARG A 98 -11.72 24.70 6.10
N ALA A 99 -11.43 25.75 6.84
CA ALA A 99 -11.56 27.11 6.35
C ALA A 99 -10.58 27.40 5.20
N ALA A 100 -9.34 26.88 5.29
CA ALA A 100 -8.34 27.00 4.24
C ALA A 100 -8.81 26.33 2.94
N LEU A 101 -9.37 25.10 3.02
CA LEU A 101 -9.89 24.41 1.84
C LEU A 101 -11.12 25.14 1.25
N ALA A 102 -12.00 25.66 2.10
CA ALA A 102 -13.16 26.45 1.66
C ALA A 102 -12.74 27.79 1.01
N ALA A 103 -11.67 28.41 1.49
CA ALA A 103 -11.14 29.69 0.98
C ALA A 103 -10.21 29.53 -0.24
N ALA A 104 -9.69 28.33 -0.49
CA ALA A 104 -8.67 28.08 -1.52
C ALA A 104 -9.07 28.65 -2.89
N GLU A 105 -8.16 29.45 -3.47
CA GLU A 105 -8.41 30.15 -4.73
C GLU A 105 -8.01 29.36 -5.97
N THR A 106 -7.04 28.46 -5.81
CA THR A 106 -6.47 27.65 -6.88
C THR A 106 -6.57 26.17 -6.56
N ALA A 107 -6.53 25.33 -7.59
CA ALA A 107 -6.50 23.89 -7.42
C ALA A 107 -5.26 23.45 -6.64
N ASP A 108 -4.09 24.02 -6.94
CA ASP A 108 -2.83 23.68 -6.27
C ASP A 108 -2.87 23.98 -4.78
N ALA A 109 -3.40 25.15 -4.39
CA ALA A 109 -3.54 25.51 -2.98
C ALA A 109 -4.49 24.54 -2.26
N ALA A 110 -5.62 24.20 -2.88
CA ALA A 110 -6.55 23.24 -2.31
C ALA A 110 -5.90 21.85 -2.16
N LEU A 111 -5.23 21.36 -3.20
CA LEU A 111 -4.54 20.06 -3.22
C LEU A 111 -3.40 19.97 -2.21
N ALA A 112 -2.75 21.08 -1.84
CA ALA A 112 -1.77 21.11 -0.77
C ALA A 112 -2.39 20.90 0.63
N ILE A 113 -3.66 21.28 0.81
CA ILE A 113 -4.39 21.17 2.08
C ILE A 113 -5.00 19.78 2.24
N VAL A 114 -5.53 19.18 1.15
CA VAL A 114 -6.28 17.92 1.19
C VAL A 114 -5.60 16.79 1.99
N PRO A 115 -4.29 16.51 1.82
CA PRO A 115 -3.64 15.41 2.54
C PRO A 115 -3.66 15.55 4.07
N ARG A 116 -3.91 16.76 4.58
CA ARG A 116 -3.93 17.06 6.02
C ARG A 116 -5.32 16.84 6.64
N ILE A 117 -6.39 16.82 5.84
CA ILE A 117 -7.76 16.58 6.32
C ILE A 117 -8.04 15.07 6.28
N THR A 118 -7.90 14.44 7.43
CA THR A 118 -8.03 12.96 7.55
C THR A 118 -9.48 12.50 7.69
N GLU A 119 -10.39 13.36 8.12
CA GLU A 119 -11.79 12.99 8.32
C GLU A 119 -12.62 13.20 7.03
N PRO A 120 -13.17 12.12 6.42
CA PRO A 120 -13.87 12.20 5.13
C PRO A 120 -15.08 13.14 5.11
N LEU A 121 -15.84 13.16 6.22
CA LEU A 121 -17.02 14.01 6.34
C LEU A 121 -16.64 15.49 6.37
N THR A 122 -15.62 15.83 7.17
CA THR A 122 -15.09 17.20 7.28
C THR A 122 -14.50 17.66 5.95
N PHE A 123 -13.74 16.81 5.27
CA PHE A 123 -13.22 17.07 3.93
C PHE A 123 -14.33 17.37 2.91
N ALA A 124 -15.35 16.50 2.84
CA ALA A 124 -16.44 16.68 1.88
C ALA A 124 -17.26 17.96 2.16
N ALA A 125 -17.50 18.28 3.44
CA ALA A 125 -18.20 19.50 3.84
C ALA A 125 -17.38 20.77 3.48
N ALA A 126 -16.09 20.77 3.80
CA ALA A 126 -15.17 21.87 3.49
C ALA A 126 -15.09 22.13 1.97
N LEU A 127 -14.93 21.07 1.18
CA LEU A 127 -14.87 21.19 -0.27
C LEU A 127 -16.18 21.72 -0.87
N ALA A 128 -17.33 21.29 -0.33
CA ALA A 128 -18.63 21.76 -0.78
C ALA A 128 -18.87 23.25 -0.48
N GLU A 129 -18.18 23.81 0.51
CA GLU A 129 -18.21 25.24 0.86
C GLU A 129 -17.32 26.08 -0.05
N ASN A 130 -16.34 25.49 -0.73
CA ASN A 130 -15.49 26.23 -1.65
C ASN A 130 -16.32 26.79 -2.82
N PRO A 131 -16.30 28.11 -3.09
CA PRO A 131 -17.17 28.72 -4.10
C PRO A 131 -16.77 28.36 -5.55
N ARG A 132 -15.52 27.94 -5.79
CA ARG A 132 -14.95 27.76 -7.13
C ARG A 132 -15.16 26.32 -7.61
N ALA A 133 -16.03 26.16 -8.62
CA ALA A 133 -16.32 24.85 -9.20
C ALA A 133 -15.09 24.14 -9.79
N THR A 134 -14.14 24.89 -10.35
CA THR A 134 -12.88 24.35 -10.90
C THR A 134 -12.00 23.74 -9.82
N VAL A 135 -11.90 24.39 -8.65
CA VAL A 135 -11.16 23.88 -7.49
C VAL A 135 -11.82 22.60 -6.99
N ARG A 136 -13.15 22.62 -6.79
CA ARG A 136 -13.89 21.43 -6.34
C ARG A 136 -13.71 20.24 -7.28
N LEU A 137 -13.77 20.49 -8.59
CA LEU A 137 -13.59 19.46 -9.61
C LEU A 137 -12.16 18.88 -9.58
N ALA A 138 -11.14 19.73 -9.57
CA ALA A 138 -9.75 19.29 -9.53
C ALA A 138 -9.44 18.44 -8.28
N VAL A 139 -9.98 18.85 -7.11
CA VAL A 139 -9.81 18.10 -5.87
C VAL A 139 -10.49 16.73 -5.93
N VAL A 140 -11.75 16.64 -6.38
CA VAL A 140 -12.40 15.32 -6.51
C VAL A 140 -11.70 14.45 -7.55
N GLU A 141 -11.15 15.03 -8.61
CA GLU A 141 -10.35 14.31 -9.62
C GLU A 141 -8.99 13.82 -9.07
N ALA A 142 -8.44 14.47 -8.05
CA ALA A 142 -7.26 13.96 -7.35
C ALA A 142 -7.60 12.93 -6.25
N THR A 143 -8.87 12.84 -5.83
CA THR A 143 -9.28 12.03 -4.68
C THR A 143 -9.56 10.57 -5.07
N TRP A 144 -8.80 9.63 -4.51
CA TRP A 144 -9.01 8.19 -4.74
C TRP A 144 -9.42 7.42 -3.50
N GLU A 145 -9.46 8.06 -2.33
CA GLU A 145 -9.87 7.40 -1.09
C GLU A 145 -11.38 7.07 -1.11
N PRO A 146 -11.78 5.79 -0.94
CA PRO A 146 -13.18 5.37 -1.04
C PRO A 146 -14.11 6.06 -0.03
N ALA A 147 -13.65 6.29 1.20
CA ALA A 147 -14.44 6.94 2.25
C ALA A 147 -14.73 8.40 1.91
N ALA A 148 -13.71 9.14 1.45
CA ALA A 148 -13.86 10.51 0.97
C ALA A 148 -14.78 10.59 -0.25
N LEU A 149 -14.62 9.69 -1.23
CA LEU A 149 -15.48 9.63 -2.41
C LEU A 149 -16.95 9.36 -2.04
N ALA A 150 -17.22 8.51 -1.06
CA ALA A 150 -18.57 8.23 -0.59
C ALA A 150 -19.24 9.46 0.05
N GLU A 151 -18.52 10.22 0.87
CA GLU A 151 -19.04 11.46 1.46
C GLU A 151 -19.20 12.58 0.44
N LEU A 152 -18.30 12.68 -0.55
CA LEU A 152 -18.45 13.58 -1.69
C LEU A 152 -19.69 13.23 -2.54
N GLU A 153 -19.93 11.94 -2.83
CA GLU A 153 -21.11 11.49 -3.59
C GLU A 153 -22.41 11.95 -2.90
N LYS A 154 -22.51 11.75 -1.58
CA LYS A 154 -23.67 12.13 -0.77
C LYS A 154 -23.87 13.64 -0.72
N THR A 155 -22.81 14.38 -0.40
CA THR A 155 -22.84 15.84 -0.18
C THR A 155 -23.11 16.60 -1.48
N ALA A 156 -22.54 16.15 -2.60
CA ALA A 156 -22.63 16.84 -3.88
C ALA A 156 -23.95 16.56 -4.64
N ARG A 157 -24.71 15.52 -4.29
CA ARG A 157 -25.87 14.99 -5.05
C ARG A 157 -26.85 16.03 -5.60
N ARG A 158 -27.10 17.12 -4.86
CA ARG A 158 -28.03 18.19 -5.25
C ARG A 158 -27.36 19.57 -5.39
N ARG A 159 -26.06 19.66 -5.16
CA ARG A 159 -25.31 20.93 -5.08
C ARG A 159 -24.32 21.08 -6.23
N ASP A 160 -23.62 20.01 -6.58
CA ASP A 160 -22.60 20.01 -7.61
C ASP A 160 -22.66 18.72 -8.44
N LYS A 161 -23.25 18.83 -9.63
CA LYS A 161 -23.46 17.68 -10.52
C LYS A 161 -22.14 17.10 -11.03
N SER A 162 -21.13 17.92 -11.25
CA SER A 162 -19.84 17.48 -11.78
C SER A 162 -19.09 16.67 -10.72
N VAL A 163 -19.01 17.20 -9.49
CA VAL A 163 -18.38 16.49 -8.36
C VAL A 163 -19.12 15.19 -8.06
N HIS A 164 -20.46 15.23 -7.99
CA HIS A 164 -21.26 14.03 -7.77
C HIS A 164 -21.02 12.96 -8.85
N ARG A 165 -20.94 13.36 -10.13
CA ARG A 165 -20.68 12.44 -11.24
C ARG A 165 -19.32 11.76 -11.09
N VAL A 166 -18.26 12.52 -10.87
CA VAL A 166 -16.89 11.97 -10.73
C VAL A 166 -16.81 11.02 -9.54
N ALA A 167 -17.34 11.42 -8.38
CA ALA A 167 -17.35 10.57 -7.19
C ALA A 167 -18.09 9.25 -7.43
N ARG A 168 -19.28 9.31 -8.05
CA ARG A 168 -20.09 8.12 -8.37
C ARG A 168 -19.40 7.22 -9.38
N GLU A 169 -18.79 7.77 -10.43
CA GLU A 169 -18.07 7.01 -11.46
C GLU A 169 -16.87 6.26 -10.86
N ARG A 170 -16.11 6.90 -9.97
CA ARG A 170 -15.00 6.27 -9.25
C ARG A 170 -15.45 5.16 -8.32
N LEU A 171 -16.51 5.38 -7.55
CA LEU A 171 -17.09 4.35 -6.70
C LEU A 171 -17.65 3.18 -7.50
N ALA A 172 -18.22 3.45 -8.69
CA ALA A 172 -18.67 2.39 -9.60
C ALA A 172 -17.48 1.58 -10.15
N ALA A 173 -16.39 2.26 -10.56
CA ALA A 173 -15.16 1.60 -11.00
C ALA A 173 -14.56 0.71 -9.90
N LEU A 174 -14.46 1.21 -8.66
CA LEU A 174 -14.03 0.43 -7.51
C LEU A 174 -14.89 -0.83 -7.30
N ARG A 175 -16.21 -0.70 -7.35
CA ARG A 175 -17.14 -1.85 -7.20
C ARG A 175 -16.96 -2.85 -8.35
N ALA A 176 -16.81 -2.38 -9.59
CA ALA A 176 -16.60 -3.24 -10.75
C ALA A 176 -15.26 -3.98 -10.68
N ALA A 177 -14.17 -3.31 -10.31
CA ALA A 177 -12.86 -3.92 -10.09
C ALA A 177 -12.89 -4.93 -8.93
N SER A 178 -13.57 -4.61 -7.84
CA SER A 178 -13.74 -5.55 -6.72
C SER A 178 -14.55 -6.78 -7.12
N HIS A 179 -15.57 -6.61 -7.96
CA HIS A 179 -16.35 -7.74 -8.45
C HIS A 179 -15.52 -8.64 -9.37
N ARG A 180 -14.77 -8.05 -10.32
CA ARG A 180 -13.82 -8.78 -11.17
C ARG A 180 -12.80 -9.55 -10.35
N ARG A 181 -12.23 -8.95 -9.30
CA ARG A 181 -11.31 -9.65 -8.39
C ARG A 181 -11.93 -10.91 -7.78
N ASN A 182 -13.19 -10.85 -7.35
CA ASN A 182 -13.88 -12.02 -6.79
C ASN A 182 -14.15 -13.10 -7.85
N GLU A 183 -14.49 -12.71 -9.07
CA GLU A 183 -14.65 -13.62 -10.21
C GLU A 183 -13.31 -14.29 -10.55
N GLU A 184 -12.23 -13.50 -10.56
CA GLU A 184 -10.87 -14.01 -10.80
C GLU A 184 -10.43 -15.01 -9.74
N ASP A 185 -10.72 -14.76 -8.46
CA ASP A 185 -10.41 -15.68 -7.38
C ASP A 185 -11.19 -17.01 -7.57
N THR A 186 -12.42 -16.96 -8.07
CA THR A 186 -13.20 -18.18 -8.41
C THR A 186 -12.62 -18.91 -9.62
N GLN A 187 -12.18 -18.16 -10.64
CA GLN A 187 -11.53 -18.71 -11.82
C GLN A 187 -10.17 -19.33 -11.48
N THR A 188 -9.42 -18.76 -10.53
CA THR A 188 -8.19 -19.33 -9.99
C THR A 188 -8.44 -20.74 -9.46
N GLU A 189 -9.45 -20.92 -8.61
CA GLU A 189 -9.78 -22.25 -8.08
C GLU A 189 -10.23 -23.22 -9.19
N THR A 190 -10.92 -22.73 -10.21
CA THR A 190 -11.37 -23.54 -11.35
C THR A 190 -10.20 -24.03 -12.20
N ILE A 191 -9.25 -23.14 -12.54
CA ILE A 191 -8.05 -23.48 -13.32
C ILE A 191 -7.18 -24.47 -12.53
N LEU A 192 -6.98 -24.24 -11.23
CA LEU A 192 -6.21 -25.14 -10.37
C LEU A 192 -6.86 -26.52 -10.26
N ALA A 193 -8.18 -26.59 -10.07
CA ALA A 193 -8.91 -27.85 -10.04
C ALA A 193 -8.79 -28.61 -11.36
N THR A 194 -8.90 -27.90 -12.49
CA THR A 194 -8.72 -28.48 -13.84
C THR A 194 -7.31 -29.01 -14.03
N ALA A 195 -6.29 -28.25 -13.59
CA ALA A 195 -4.89 -28.66 -13.65
C ALA A 195 -4.59 -29.90 -12.79
N LEU A 196 -5.26 -30.04 -11.63
CA LEU A 196 -5.10 -31.19 -10.72
C LEU A 196 -5.84 -32.44 -11.20
N ALA A 197 -6.98 -32.26 -11.87
CA ALA A 197 -7.79 -33.35 -12.40
C ALA A 197 -7.24 -33.97 -13.70
N LEU A 198 -6.24 -33.33 -14.33
CA LEU A 198 -5.61 -33.85 -15.53
C LEU A 198 -4.78 -35.10 -15.20
N GLU A 199 -5.13 -36.24 -15.82
CA GLU A 199 -4.48 -37.54 -15.62
C GLU A 199 -3.35 -37.75 -16.64
N ASP A 200 -2.25 -38.38 -16.23
CA ASP A 200 -1.03 -38.55 -17.03
C ASP A 200 -1.15 -39.58 -18.16
N ASP A 201 -2.20 -40.41 -18.12
CA ASP A 201 -2.50 -41.42 -19.14
C ASP A 201 -3.40 -40.90 -20.27
N ASP A 202 -3.81 -39.62 -20.23
CA ASP A 202 -4.51 -38.96 -21.33
C ASP A 202 -3.59 -38.85 -22.56
N PRO A 203 -3.95 -39.42 -23.72
CA PRO A 203 -3.19 -39.29 -24.97
C PRO A 203 -2.92 -37.83 -25.41
N HIS A 204 -3.69 -36.89 -24.88
CA HIS A 204 -3.57 -35.46 -25.13
C HIS A 204 -3.09 -34.66 -23.91
N TYR A 205 -2.50 -35.33 -22.91
CA TYR A 205 -2.02 -34.71 -21.67
C TYR A 205 -1.19 -33.44 -21.92
N GLU A 206 -0.11 -33.54 -22.71
CA GLU A 206 0.79 -32.40 -22.96
C GLU A 206 0.07 -31.21 -23.60
N ALA A 207 -0.78 -31.46 -24.61
CA ALA A 207 -1.51 -30.40 -25.29
C ALA A 207 -2.55 -29.72 -24.39
N ARG A 208 -3.27 -30.50 -23.57
CA ARG A 208 -4.22 -29.98 -22.57
C ARG A 208 -3.50 -29.23 -21.46
N ARG A 209 -2.36 -29.75 -21.02
CA ARG A 209 -1.52 -29.15 -20.00
C ARG A 209 -0.97 -27.80 -20.45
N ASP A 210 -0.43 -27.73 -21.67
CA ASP A 210 0.03 -26.48 -22.30
C ASP A 210 -1.11 -25.46 -22.43
N ALA A 211 -2.33 -25.91 -22.73
CA ALA A 211 -3.50 -25.03 -22.78
C ALA A 211 -3.82 -24.45 -21.38
N ILE A 212 -3.89 -25.29 -20.35
CA ILE A 212 -4.16 -24.85 -18.98
C ILE A 212 -3.05 -23.93 -18.46
N GLU A 213 -1.78 -24.19 -18.79
CA GLU A 213 -0.64 -23.32 -18.44
C GLU A 213 -0.74 -21.94 -19.11
N ARG A 214 -1.18 -21.88 -20.37
CA ARG A 214 -1.46 -20.61 -21.06
C ARG A 214 -2.62 -19.87 -20.41
N ASP A 215 -3.74 -20.55 -20.18
CA ASP A 215 -4.90 -19.97 -19.51
C ASP A 215 -4.53 -19.43 -18.12
N TRP A 216 -3.67 -20.14 -17.39
CA TRP A 216 -3.14 -19.70 -16.10
C TRP A 216 -2.26 -18.45 -16.21
N ALA A 217 -1.34 -18.41 -17.19
CA ALA A 217 -0.49 -17.26 -17.42
C ALA A 217 -1.32 -16.01 -17.78
N ASP A 218 -2.28 -16.15 -18.69
CA ASP A 218 -3.18 -15.07 -19.10
C ASP A 218 -4.05 -14.59 -17.91
N HIS A 219 -4.54 -15.53 -17.08
CA HIS A 219 -5.29 -15.22 -15.88
C HIS A 219 -4.48 -14.39 -14.87
N LEU A 220 -3.20 -14.73 -14.66
CA LEU A 220 -2.33 -13.97 -13.78
C LEU A 220 -2.09 -12.53 -14.26
N VAL A 221 -2.03 -12.31 -15.58
CA VAL A 221 -1.93 -10.96 -16.16
C VAL A 221 -3.21 -10.16 -15.89
N ALA A 222 -4.38 -10.76 -16.10
CA ALA A 222 -5.66 -10.12 -15.79
C ALA A 222 -5.77 -9.74 -14.30
N MET A 223 -5.34 -10.62 -13.40
CA MET A 223 -5.29 -10.35 -11.96
C MET A 223 -4.37 -9.17 -11.60
N GLU A 224 -3.22 -9.06 -12.26
CA GLU A 224 -2.28 -7.95 -12.08
C GLU A 224 -2.89 -6.61 -12.50
N GLU A 225 -3.60 -6.58 -13.63
CA GLU A 225 -4.31 -5.38 -14.10
C GLU A 225 -5.40 -4.94 -13.12
N THR A 226 -6.24 -5.89 -12.67
CA THR A 226 -7.30 -5.61 -11.69
C THR A 226 -6.73 -5.13 -10.36
N ASP A 227 -5.64 -5.73 -9.87
CA ASP A 227 -4.96 -5.30 -8.64
C ASP A 227 -4.30 -3.93 -8.80
N GLY A 228 -3.72 -3.62 -9.97
CA GLY A 228 -3.19 -2.30 -10.28
C GLY A 228 -4.26 -1.20 -10.29
N GLU A 229 -5.47 -1.51 -10.75
CA GLU A 229 -6.61 -0.60 -10.67
C GLU A 229 -7.07 -0.40 -9.22
N LEU A 230 -7.21 -1.49 -8.46
CA LEU A 230 -7.61 -1.47 -7.05
C LEU A 230 -6.58 -0.74 -6.15
N ALA A 231 -5.30 -0.85 -6.47
CA ALA A 231 -4.23 -0.16 -5.75
C ALA A 231 -4.38 1.36 -5.78
N ARG A 232 -4.95 1.93 -6.86
CA ARG A 232 -5.25 3.38 -6.93
C ARG A 232 -6.22 3.82 -5.84
N PHE A 233 -7.12 2.93 -5.43
CA PHE A 233 -8.09 3.16 -4.35
C PHE A 233 -7.55 2.76 -2.97
N ASN A 234 -6.23 2.56 -2.83
CA ASN A 234 -5.57 2.07 -1.61
C ASN A 234 -6.07 0.69 -1.14
N VAL A 235 -6.56 -0.14 -2.06
CA VAL A 235 -6.93 -1.53 -1.75
C VAL A 235 -5.68 -2.40 -1.83
N VAL A 236 -5.51 -3.28 -0.83
CA VAL A 236 -4.35 -4.18 -0.74
C VAL A 236 -4.32 -5.13 -1.94
N THR A 237 -3.19 -5.16 -2.65
CA THR A 237 -2.93 -6.04 -3.79
C THR A 237 -2.64 -7.47 -3.32
N ARG A 238 -2.95 -8.47 -4.16
CA ARG A 238 -2.64 -9.87 -3.87
C ARG A 238 -1.14 -10.11 -4.08
N ASP A 239 -0.60 -11.10 -3.36
CA ASP A 239 0.74 -11.63 -3.68
C ASP A 239 0.64 -12.58 -4.87
N LEU A 240 0.83 -12.04 -6.07
CA LEU A 240 0.76 -12.83 -7.30
C LEU A 240 1.87 -13.89 -7.40
N ASN A 241 3.00 -13.72 -6.70
CA ASN A 241 4.05 -14.74 -6.69
C ASN A 241 3.61 -15.95 -5.85
N ALA A 242 3.00 -15.71 -4.69
CA ALA A 242 2.41 -16.77 -3.89
C ALA A 242 1.31 -17.51 -4.66
N ILE A 243 0.44 -16.78 -5.37
CA ILE A 243 -0.62 -17.37 -6.19
C ILE A 243 -0.03 -18.18 -7.34
N ARG A 244 0.96 -17.63 -8.08
CA ARG A 244 1.66 -18.34 -9.16
C ARG A 244 2.25 -19.66 -8.67
N GLY A 245 2.82 -19.69 -7.47
CA GLY A 245 3.40 -20.89 -6.84
C GLY A 245 2.38 -21.99 -6.48
N ARG A 246 1.07 -21.70 -6.49
CA ARG A 246 0.02 -22.70 -6.26
C ARG A 246 -0.21 -23.62 -7.46
N PHE A 247 0.24 -23.22 -8.65
CA PHE A 247 0.01 -23.99 -9.85
C PHE A 247 0.80 -25.31 -9.78
N PRO A 248 0.15 -26.48 -9.96
CA PRO A 248 0.82 -27.76 -9.74
C PRO A 248 1.97 -27.94 -10.73
N ALA A 249 3.11 -28.47 -10.28
CA ALA A 249 4.21 -28.80 -11.17
C ALA A 249 3.79 -29.86 -12.20
N ARG A 250 4.41 -29.85 -13.39
CA ARG A 250 4.25 -30.95 -14.34
C ARG A 250 4.67 -32.25 -13.64
N ARG A 251 3.80 -33.25 -13.67
CA ARG A 251 4.18 -34.59 -13.26
C ARG A 251 5.24 -35.06 -14.23
N GLN A 252 6.43 -35.36 -13.72
CA GLN A 252 7.44 -36.00 -14.54
C GLN A 252 6.84 -37.34 -14.92
N SER A 253 6.64 -37.58 -16.22
CA SER A 253 6.48 -38.94 -16.70
C SER A 253 7.69 -39.69 -16.17
N VAL A 254 7.49 -40.58 -15.20
CA VAL A 254 8.47 -41.61 -14.92
C VAL A 254 8.49 -42.39 -16.21
N GLN A 255 9.40 -42.02 -17.13
CA GLN A 255 9.84 -42.94 -18.15
C GLN A 255 10.26 -44.14 -17.33
N VAL A 256 9.43 -45.18 -17.35
CA VAL A 256 9.89 -46.52 -17.05
C VAL A 256 10.96 -46.74 -18.11
N ARG A 257 12.19 -46.30 -17.80
CA ARG A 257 13.38 -46.87 -18.41
C ARG A 257 13.15 -48.34 -18.13
N GLN A 258 12.74 -49.06 -19.16
CA GLN A 258 12.99 -50.48 -19.21
C GLN A 258 14.49 -50.57 -18.99
N LEU A 259 14.89 -50.76 -17.74
CA LEU A 259 16.16 -51.37 -17.43
C LEU A 259 16.03 -52.72 -18.13
N GLU A 260 16.52 -52.80 -19.38
CA GLU A 260 16.94 -54.05 -19.95
C GLU A 260 18.02 -54.56 -19.00
N VAL A 261 17.56 -55.24 -17.97
CA VAL A 261 18.41 -56.07 -17.14
C VAL A 261 18.87 -57.15 -18.11
N ASP A 262 20.09 -57.02 -18.62
CA ASP A 262 20.72 -58.06 -19.39
C ASP A 262 20.99 -59.24 -18.44
N PHE A 263 19.97 -60.08 -18.30
CA PHE A 263 20.02 -61.28 -17.49
C PHE A 263 21.13 -62.22 -17.98
N GLY A 264 21.55 -62.13 -19.25
CA GLY A 264 22.69 -62.86 -19.79
C GLY A 264 24.02 -62.38 -19.21
N ALA A 265 24.23 -61.06 -19.15
CA ALA A 265 25.40 -60.47 -18.52
C ALA A 265 25.45 -60.77 -17.01
N LEU A 266 24.30 -60.72 -16.33
CA LEU A 266 24.18 -61.10 -14.92
C LEU A 266 24.50 -62.58 -14.70
N LEU A 267 23.94 -63.49 -15.50
CA LEU A 267 24.25 -64.92 -15.39
C LEU A 267 25.73 -65.19 -15.60
N THR A 268 26.31 -64.61 -16.65
CA THR A 268 27.74 -64.79 -16.99
C THR A 268 28.64 -64.29 -15.85
N ARG A 269 28.29 -63.18 -15.20
CA ARG A 269 29.02 -62.65 -14.05
C ARG A 269 28.87 -63.55 -12.82
N THR A 270 27.69 -64.12 -12.62
CA THR A 270 27.42 -65.05 -11.50
C THR A 270 28.18 -66.36 -11.69
N GLU A 271 28.24 -66.89 -12.92
CA GLU A 271 29.02 -68.08 -13.27
C GLU A 271 30.53 -67.84 -13.11
N ALA A 272 31.04 -66.68 -13.53
CA ALA A 272 32.44 -66.32 -13.35
C ALA A 272 32.82 -66.21 -11.86
N LEU A 273 31.95 -65.63 -11.03
CA LEU A 273 32.18 -65.54 -9.58
C LEU A 273 32.11 -66.90 -8.89
N LEU A 274 31.18 -67.77 -9.31
CA LEU A 274 31.10 -69.15 -8.80
C LEU A 274 32.34 -69.98 -9.19
N ALA A 275 32.87 -69.80 -10.41
CA ALA A 275 34.09 -70.48 -10.83
C ALA A 275 35.33 -70.04 -10.03
N ASP A 276 35.41 -68.75 -9.64
CA ASP A 276 36.50 -68.20 -8.81
C ASP A 276 36.46 -68.79 -7.39
N VAL A 277 35.25 -68.94 -6.82
CA VAL A 277 35.03 -69.55 -5.51
C VAL A 277 35.27 -71.06 -5.52
N VAL A 278 34.89 -71.75 -6.59
CA VAL A 278 35.13 -73.20 -6.71
C VAL A 278 36.60 -73.51 -7.04
N GLY A 279 37.28 -72.66 -7.80
CA GLY A 279 38.71 -72.80 -8.09
C GLY A 279 39.64 -72.56 -6.90
N SER A 280 39.18 -71.78 -5.91
CA SER A 280 39.87 -71.58 -4.63
C SER A 280 39.62 -72.70 -3.60
N LEU A 281 38.66 -73.58 -3.88
CA LEU A 281 38.38 -74.80 -3.11
C LEU A 281 38.98 -76.01 -3.84
N ASP A 282 40.30 -76.13 -3.81
CA ASP A 282 41.01 -77.30 -4.36
C ASP A 282 40.61 -78.56 -3.56
N PRO A 283 39.91 -79.55 -4.16
CA PRO A 283 39.41 -80.71 -3.43
C PRO A 283 40.50 -81.70 -3.01
N GLY A 284 41.78 -81.41 -3.31
CA GLY A 284 42.93 -82.26 -2.98
C GLY A 284 43.67 -81.92 -1.68
N ASN A 285 43.33 -80.82 -0.99
CA ASN A 285 44.07 -80.37 0.19
C ASN A 285 43.19 -80.49 1.44
N GLU A 286 43.32 -81.58 2.20
CA GLU A 286 42.61 -81.82 3.48
C GLU A 286 43.13 -80.95 4.64
N GLU A 287 43.61 -79.74 4.36
CA GLU A 287 43.79 -78.74 5.41
C GLU A 287 42.45 -78.06 5.68
N ARG A 288 41.99 -78.12 6.93
CA ARG A 288 40.77 -77.45 7.40
C ARG A 288 40.88 -75.96 7.09
N ILE A 289 40.27 -75.54 5.98
CA ILE A 289 40.09 -74.14 5.65
C ILE A 289 39.44 -73.47 6.85
N SER A 290 40.10 -72.45 7.39
CA SER A 290 39.61 -71.75 8.57
C SER A 290 38.30 -71.05 8.22
N VAL A 291 37.34 -71.07 9.14
CA VAL A 291 36.06 -70.33 9.00
C VAL A 291 36.33 -68.85 8.68
N ASP A 292 37.43 -68.29 9.18
CA ASP A 292 37.83 -66.91 8.92
C ASP A 292 38.32 -66.68 7.48
N GLU A 293 38.91 -67.69 6.83
CA GLU A 293 39.32 -67.61 5.41
C GLU A 293 38.12 -67.71 4.48
N THR A 294 37.17 -68.61 4.78
CA THR A 294 35.91 -68.71 4.03
C THR A 294 35.10 -67.43 4.16
N LYS A 295 35.05 -66.83 5.36
CA LYS A 295 34.34 -65.58 5.59
C LYS A 295 34.99 -64.42 4.83
N ARG A 296 36.33 -64.32 4.82
CA ARG A 296 37.05 -63.30 4.05
C ARG A 296 36.81 -63.44 2.55
N ALA A 297 36.80 -64.65 2.01
CA ALA A 297 36.50 -64.90 0.60
C ALA A 297 35.05 -64.50 0.24
N VAL A 298 34.09 -64.75 1.13
CA VAL A 298 32.68 -64.34 0.94
C VAL A 298 32.53 -62.81 1.00
N ASP A 299 33.22 -62.15 1.94
CA ASP A 299 33.19 -60.70 2.09
C ASP A 299 33.83 -60.00 0.87
N GLU A 300 34.96 -60.51 0.35
CA GLU A 300 35.60 -60.01 -0.88
C GLU A 300 34.72 -60.22 -2.12
N LEU A 301 33.98 -61.34 -2.19
CA LEU A 301 33.01 -61.59 -3.25
C LEU A 301 31.85 -60.59 -3.19
N ALA A 302 31.34 -60.29 -1.99
CA ALA A 302 30.27 -59.33 -1.77
C ALA A 302 30.72 -57.89 -2.14
N GLU A 303 31.95 -57.50 -1.80
CA GLU A 303 32.52 -56.23 -2.24
C GLU A 303 32.66 -56.14 -3.77
N ARG A 304 33.15 -57.19 -4.44
CA ARG A 304 33.25 -57.24 -5.92
C ARG A 304 31.89 -57.22 -6.61
N TRP A 305 30.88 -57.84 -6.01
CA TRP A 305 29.50 -57.79 -6.51
C TRP A 305 28.97 -56.36 -6.45
N ASN A 306 29.11 -55.71 -5.30
CA ASN A 306 28.61 -54.35 -5.07
C ASN A 306 29.38 -53.28 -5.87
N ALA A 307 30.71 -53.42 -6.02
CA ALA A 307 31.54 -52.46 -6.74
C ALA A 307 31.23 -52.37 -8.25
N GLY A 308 30.61 -53.39 -8.84
CA GLY A 308 30.13 -53.33 -10.23
C GLY A 308 28.61 -53.22 -10.35
N ALA A 309 27.90 -52.94 -9.25
CA ALA A 309 26.50 -52.53 -9.28
C ALA A 309 26.35 -50.99 -9.38
N ASP A 310 27.44 -50.24 -9.16
CA ASP A 310 27.55 -48.82 -9.53
C ASP A 310 27.70 -48.67 -11.05
N VAL A 311 26.64 -49.05 -11.78
CA VAL A 311 26.43 -48.53 -13.13
C VAL A 311 25.94 -47.11 -12.95
N LYS A 312 26.85 -46.13 -13.00
CA LYS A 312 26.45 -44.74 -13.17
C LYS A 312 25.54 -44.65 -14.41
N PRO A 313 24.38 -43.98 -14.32
CA PRO A 313 23.53 -43.81 -15.49
C PRO A 313 24.31 -43.05 -16.57
N PRO A 314 24.13 -43.39 -17.86
CA PRO A 314 24.85 -42.71 -18.92
C PRO A 314 24.41 -41.24 -18.95
N GLY A 315 25.36 -40.33 -18.70
CA GLY A 315 25.11 -38.88 -18.66
C GLY A 315 25.87 -38.10 -17.57
N GLU A 316 26.56 -38.77 -16.65
CA GLU A 316 27.52 -38.12 -15.75
C GLU A 316 28.96 -38.48 -16.15
N GLU A 317 29.54 -37.64 -17.02
CA GLU A 317 30.98 -37.36 -16.95
C GLU A 317 31.23 -36.29 -15.88
#